data_AF-A0A6L6EHA3-F1
#
_entry.id   AF-A0A6L6EHA3-F1
#
_cell.length_a   1.000
_cell.length_b   1.000
_cell.length_c   1.000
_cell.angle_alpha   90.00
_cell.angle_beta   90.00
_cell.angle_gamma   90.00
#
_symmetry.space_group_name_H-M   'P 1'
#
loop_
_entity.id
_entity.type
_entity.pdbx_description
1 polymer ?
#
loop_
_entity_poly.entity_id
_entity_poly.type
_entity_poly.pdbx_seq_one_letter_code
_entity_poly.pdbx_strand_id
1 'polypeptide(L)'
;MTSADPATTETRKANRSRWARLSYRIALLIAILLIGSAIATTVFSVRSVQRTYSKQSTESVTNVHKSVTDTISVANKNVIAYEDAAIASRKNQLKDQSNAVVTALDALNAEVKAGQISLADAQAQALLYLKTIRYGDEYYFFTYNRALTAISHPDPRFEGKNLRDLKDADGSYILRGMQKLTDAKGSGYYNYNFTKLGAAKPSPKISYVFNYKPWDWLVGTGVYIDDIQAEAESRRAAVRKTLSDQFGAVTFNGGGLFFVLDKKGKVVVAPKGKNLADLAKTPAGKETVKVIEAAVPKKDGTIIELNKSVTLQGKNKQ
;
A
#
# COMPACT_ATOMS: atom_id res chain seq x y z
N MET A 1 86.55 62.53 32.60
CA MET A 1 86.47 61.45 31.58
C MET A 1 86.54 60.13 32.32
N THR A 2 85.40 59.50 32.59
CA THR A 2 85.33 58.18 33.25
C THR A 2 85.58 57.09 32.21
N SER A 3 86.71 56.38 32.35
CA SER A 3 87.05 55.24 31.49
C SER A 3 86.15 54.05 31.82
N ALA A 4 85.24 53.69 30.92
CA ALA A 4 84.49 52.45 31.02
C ALA A 4 85.43 51.26 30.80
N ASP A 5 85.41 50.30 31.71
CA ASP A 5 86.22 49.08 31.69
C ASP A 5 85.84 48.18 30.49
N PRO A 6 86.78 47.89 29.55
CA PRO A 6 86.51 47.07 28.37
C PRO A 6 86.04 45.64 28.69
N ALA A 7 86.43 45.07 29.84
CA ALA A 7 86.00 43.72 30.26
C ALA A 7 84.50 43.63 30.57
N THR A 8 83.91 44.75 31.04
CA THR A 8 82.46 44.83 31.33
C THR A 8 81.62 45.02 30.06
N THR A 9 82.22 45.47 28.96
CA THR A 9 81.50 45.79 27.72
C THR A 9 81.35 44.55 26.82
N GLU A 10 82.40 43.71 26.71
CA GLU A 10 82.34 42.44 25.98
C GLU A 10 81.43 41.40 26.65
N THR A 11 81.50 41.27 27.97
CA THR A 11 80.62 40.36 28.75
C THR A 11 79.15 40.75 28.62
N ARG A 12 78.83 42.05 28.56
CA ARG A 12 77.46 42.56 28.34
C ARG A 12 76.96 42.30 26.91
N LYS A 13 77.83 42.41 25.90
CA LYS A 13 77.52 42.06 24.49
C LYS A 13 77.31 40.55 24.32
N ALA A 14 78.18 39.73 24.91
CA ALA A 14 78.07 38.27 24.92
C ALA A 14 76.78 37.81 25.61
N ASN A 15 76.43 38.36 26.77
CA ASN A 15 75.17 38.07 27.46
C ASN A 15 73.94 38.51 26.64
N ARG A 16 73.94 39.71 26.03
CA ARG A 16 72.85 40.12 25.13
C ARG A 16 72.66 39.15 23.95
N SER A 17 73.75 38.63 23.35
CA SER A 17 73.67 37.63 22.27
C SER A 17 73.13 36.26 22.73
N ARG A 18 73.40 35.88 24.00
CA ARG A 18 72.90 34.63 24.60
C ARG A 18 71.40 34.75 24.91
N TRP A 19 70.97 35.88 25.48
CA TRP A 19 69.56 36.18 25.73
C TRP A 19 68.75 36.33 24.42
N ALA A 20 69.33 36.92 23.37
CA ALA A 20 68.70 36.98 22.05
C ALA A 20 68.50 35.58 21.42
N ARG A 21 69.49 34.69 21.53
CA ARG A 21 69.38 33.30 21.05
C ARG A 21 68.39 32.47 21.87
N LEU A 22 68.37 32.66 23.19
CA LEU A 22 67.44 31.98 24.09
C LEU A 22 65.99 32.45 23.85
N SER A 23 65.76 33.77 23.77
CA SER A 23 64.44 34.34 23.47
C SER A 23 63.92 33.93 22.09
N TYR A 24 64.77 33.90 21.06
CA TYR A 24 64.41 33.37 19.75
C TYR A 24 64.00 31.89 19.79
N ARG A 25 64.75 31.04 20.51
CA ARG A 25 64.41 29.61 20.69
C ARG A 25 63.10 29.42 21.44
N ILE A 26 62.86 30.21 22.50
CA ILE A 26 61.61 30.20 23.25
C ILE A 26 60.44 30.65 22.36
N ALA A 27 60.60 31.74 21.60
CA ALA A 27 59.59 32.22 20.66
C ALA A 27 59.26 31.18 19.58
N LEU A 28 60.28 30.48 19.06
CA LEU A 28 60.11 29.40 18.08
C LEU A 28 59.35 28.20 18.67
N LEU A 29 59.66 27.80 19.91
CA LEU A 29 58.94 26.73 20.60
C LEU A 29 57.48 27.10 20.86
N ILE A 30 57.20 28.35 21.27
CA ILE A 30 55.84 28.86 21.43
C ILE A 30 55.10 28.84 20.09
N ALA A 31 55.73 29.30 19.00
CA ALA A 31 55.12 29.28 17.68
C ALA A 31 54.79 27.85 17.21
N ILE A 32 55.69 26.88 17.40
CA ILE A 32 55.45 25.48 17.06
C ILE A 32 54.30 24.89 17.89
N LEU A 33 54.24 25.18 19.19
CA LEU A 33 53.15 24.74 20.06
C LEU A 33 51.80 25.34 19.64
N LEU A 34 51.77 26.63 19.27
CA LEU A 34 50.56 27.28 18.77
C LEU A 34 50.09 26.68 17.45
N ILE A 35 51.01 26.40 16.51
CA ILE A 35 50.68 25.75 15.23
C ILE A 35 50.18 24.32 15.46
N GLY A 36 50.86 23.55 16.31
CA GLY A 36 50.46 22.19 16.65
C GLY A 36 49.09 22.14 17.32
N SER A 37 48.81 23.08 18.24
CA SER A 37 47.50 23.25 18.87
C SER A 37 46.42 23.63 17.86
N ALA A 38 46.69 24.56 16.94
CA ALA A 38 45.76 24.96 15.88
C ALA A 38 45.43 23.78 14.94
N ILE A 39 46.42 22.97 14.56
CA ILE A 39 46.20 21.77 13.75
C ILE A 39 45.39 20.73 14.54
N ALA A 40 45.76 20.46 15.78
CA ALA A 40 45.08 19.48 16.63
C ALA A 40 43.61 19.87 16.88
N THR A 41 43.34 21.13 17.20
CA THR A 41 41.99 21.67 17.40
C THR A 41 41.17 21.61 16.11
N THR A 42 41.75 21.97 14.96
CA THR A 42 41.08 21.85 13.65
C THR A 42 40.74 20.40 13.32
N VAL A 43 41.70 19.48 13.45
CA VAL A 43 41.49 18.05 13.16
C VAL A 43 40.48 17.44 14.12
N PHE A 44 40.57 17.75 15.41
CA PHE A 44 39.60 17.30 16.41
C PHE A 44 38.21 17.85 16.13
N SER A 45 38.09 19.15 15.83
CA SER A 45 36.83 19.81 15.50
C SER A 45 36.21 19.23 14.24
N VAL A 46 36.96 19.11 13.14
CA VAL A 46 36.48 18.49 11.90
C VAL A 46 36.04 17.06 12.13
N ARG A 47 36.81 16.22 12.86
CA ARG A 47 36.43 14.83 13.15
C ARG A 47 35.19 14.75 14.04
N SER A 48 35.10 15.61 15.05
CA SER A 48 33.95 15.73 15.96
C SER A 48 32.69 16.09 15.19
N VAL A 49 32.75 17.15 14.40
CA VAL A 49 31.66 17.62 13.53
C VAL A 49 31.29 16.51 12.54
N GLN A 50 32.25 15.89 11.85
CA GLN A 50 31.98 14.82 10.88
C GLN A 50 31.24 13.63 11.53
N ARG A 51 31.61 13.23 12.74
CA ARG A 51 30.97 12.12 13.47
C ARG A 51 29.54 12.47 13.89
N THR A 52 29.35 13.64 14.50
CA THR A 52 28.02 14.12 14.91
C THR A 52 27.11 14.32 13.70
N TYR A 53 27.65 14.89 12.62
CA TYR A 53 26.94 15.11 11.36
C TYR A 53 26.54 13.79 10.68
N SER A 54 27.42 12.79 10.67
CA SER A 54 27.11 11.46 10.13
C SER A 54 26.04 10.75 10.96
N LYS A 55 26.12 10.83 12.29
CA LYS A 55 25.12 10.28 13.21
C LYS A 55 23.74 10.90 12.97
N GLN A 56 23.67 12.23 12.92
CA GLN A 56 22.42 12.96 12.66
C GLN A 56 21.84 12.64 11.27
N SER A 57 22.69 12.45 10.26
CA SER A 57 22.25 12.04 8.92
C SER A 57 21.63 10.63 8.92
N THR A 58 22.26 9.67 9.61
CA THR A 58 21.73 8.30 9.74
C THR A 58 20.41 8.29 10.50
N GLU A 59 20.31 9.03 11.61
CA GLU A 59 19.07 9.16 12.37
C GLU A 59 17.96 9.78 11.51
N SER A 60 18.28 10.79 10.70
CA SER A 60 17.30 11.41 9.78
C SER A 60 16.79 10.42 8.73
N VAL A 61 17.68 9.63 8.12
CA VAL A 61 17.29 8.57 7.15
C VAL A 61 16.40 7.53 7.82
N THR A 62 16.79 7.05 9.00
CA THR A 62 16.01 6.05 9.76
C THR A 62 14.65 6.60 10.19
N ASN A 63 14.58 7.85 10.63
CA ASN A 63 13.33 8.50 11.04
C ASN A 63 12.38 8.67 9.84
N VAL A 64 12.89 9.11 8.68
CA VAL A 64 12.10 9.19 7.45
C VAL A 64 11.64 7.81 7.01
N HIS A 65 12.52 6.81 7.01
CA HIS A 65 12.17 5.43 6.67
C HIS A 65 11.07 4.89 7.59
N LYS A 66 11.24 5.03 8.91
CA LYS A 66 10.24 4.60 9.90
C LYS A 66 8.92 5.32 9.69
N SER A 67 8.93 6.63 9.52
CA SER A 67 7.72 7.43 9.31
C SER A 67 6.95 7.02 8.04
N VAL A 68 7.68 6.75 6.94
CA VAL A 68 7.10 6.26 5.69
C VAL A 68 6.49 4.87 5.87
N THR A 69 7.23 3.94 6.49
CA THR A 69 6.75 2.57 6.73
C THR A 69 5.52 2.56 7.64
N ASP A 70 5.52 3.36 8.70
CA ASP A 70 4.38 3.51 9.61
C ASP A 70 3.17 4.09 8.86
N THR A 71 3.37 5.12 8.04
CA THR A 71 2.32 5.75 7.22
C THR A 71 1.71 4.74 6.24
N ILE A 72 2.54 3.99 5.52
CA ILE A 72 2.08 2.95 4.58
C ILE A 72 1.33 1.84 5.32
N SER A 73 1.86 1.40 6.47
CA SER A 73 1.25 0.35 7.29
C SER A 73 -0.15 0.74 7.79
N VAL A 74 -0.28 1.94 8.37
CA VAL A 74 -1.57 2.48 8.83
C VAL A 74 -2.53 2.70 7.67
N ALA A 75 -2.06 3.29 6.58
CA ALA A 75 -2.86 3.49 5.38
C ALA A 75 -3.41 2.17 4.81
N ASN A 76 -2.56 1.14 4.72
CA ASN A 76 -2.97 -0.17 4.20
C ASN A 76 -3.99 -0.83 5.13
N LYS A 77 -3.79 -0.77 6.45
CA LYS A 77 -4.78 -1.24 7.43
C LYS A 77 -6.13 -0.54 7.27
N ASN A 78 -6.13 0.77 7.07
CA ASN A 78 -7.35 1.55 6.88
C ASN A 78 -8.09 1.18 5.58
N VAL A 79 -7.36 0.92 4.49
CA VAL A 79 -7.97 0.48 3.22
C VAL A 79 -8.57 -0.92 3.36
N ILE A 80 -7.85 -1.85 3.97
CA ILE A 80 -8.35 -3.22 4.23
C ILE A 80 -9.59 -3.16 5.13
N ALA A 81 -9.53 -2.41 6.22
CA ALA A 81 -10.66 -2.24 7.13
C ALA A 81 -11.88 -1.63 6.44
N TYR A 82 -11.67 -0.67 5.53
CA TYR A 82 -12.75 -0.12 4.69
C TYR A 82 -13.35 -1.20 3.77
N GLU A 83 -12.53 -1.94 3.02
CA GLU A 83 -12.98 -3.01 2.11
C GLU A 83 -13.79 -4.06 2.87
N ASP A 84 -13.27 -4.54 4.01
CA ASP A 84 -13.92 -5.54 4.86
C ASP A 84 -15.26 -5.03 5.42
N ALA A 85 -15.28 -3.80 5.95
CA ALA A 85 -16.50 -3.21 6.50
C ALA A 85 -17.56 -2.97 5.41
N ALA A 86 -17.16 -2.49 4.24
CA ALA A 86 -18.05 -2.25 3.11
C ALA A 86 -18.63 -3.58 2.59
N ILE A 87 -17.80 -4.61 2.42
CA ILE A 87 -18.26 -5.94 2.01
C ILE A 87 -19.18 -6.57 3.06
N ALA A 88 -18.85 -6.46 4.34
CA ALA A 88 -19.68 -6.98 5.43
C ALA A 88 -21.06 -6.30 5.45
N SER A 89 -21.09 -4.99 5.30
CA SER A 89 -22.34 -4.22 5.19
C SER A 89 -23.20 -4.69 4.01
N ARG A 90 -22.61 -4.82 2.82
CA ARG A 90 -23.31 -5.35 1.63
C ARG A 90 -23.83 -6.77 1.85
N LYS A 91 -23.04 -7.65 2.48
CA LYS A 91 -23.46 -9.02 2.80
C LYS A 91 -24.67 -9.04 3.75
N ASN A 92 -24.65 -8.22 4.80
CA ASN A 92 -25.78 -8.11 5.71
C ASN A 92 -27.04 -7.63 4.97
N GLN A 93 -26.92 -6.59 4.14
CA GLN A 93 -28.04 -6.12 3.31
C GLN A 93 -28.61 -7.24 2.42
N LEU A 94 -27.75 -8.02 1.74
CA LEU A 94 -28.21 -9.16 0.92
C LEU A 94 -28.98 -10.20 1.74
N LYS A 95 -28.48 -10.54 2.93
CA LYS A 95 -29.12 -11.50 3.82
C LYS A 95 -30.46 -10.99 4.34
N ASP A 96 -30.54 -9.73 4.76
CA ASP A 96 -31.77 -9.12 5.27
C ASP A 96 -32.86 -9.08 4.21
N GLN A 97 -32.52 -8.68 2.98
CA GLN A 97 -33.45 -8.70 1.85
C GLN A 97 -33.89 -10.13 1.49
N SER A 98 -32.98 -11.10 1.57
CA SER A 98 -33.31 -12.51 1.33
C SER A 98 -34.22 -13.07 2.41
N ASN A 99 -34.04 -12.68 3.69
CA ASN A 99 -34.93 -13.09 4.78
C ASN A 99 -36.35 -12.53 4.57
N ALA A 100 -36.47 -11.26 4.17
CA ALA A 100 -37.77 -10.67 3.86
C ALA A 100 -38.49 -11.41 2.72
N VAL A 101 -37.74 -11.82 1.68
CA VAL A 101 -38.27 -12.66 0.60
C VAL A 101 -38.70 -14.04 1.12
N VAL A 102 -37.88 -14.72 1.94
CA VAL A 102 -38.27 -16.02 2.52
C VAL A 102 -39.58 -15.89 3.30
N THR A 103 -39.75 -14.85 4.11
CA THR A 103 -41.00 -14.60 4.83
C THR A 103 -42.20 -14.42 3.89
N ALA A 104 -42.03 -13.70 2.77
CA ALA A 104 -43.08 -13.54 1.77
C ALA A 104 -43.43 -14.86 1.07
N LEU A 105 -42.43 -15.68 0.74
CA LEU A 105 -42.65 -17.01 0.15
C LEU A 105 -43.35 -17.95 1.14
N ASP A 106 -42.97 -17.91 2.42
CA ASP A 106 -43.60 -18.71 3.47
C ASP A 106 -45.06 -18.34 3.71
N ALA A 107 -45.42 -17.05 3.62
CA ALA A 107 -46.81 -16.61 3.68
C ALA A 107 -47.64 -17.21 2.54
N LEU A 108 -47.15 -17.09 1.29
CA LEU A 108 -47.81 -17.70 0.12
C LEU A 108 -47.93 -19.22 0.25
N ASN A 109 -46.87 -19.88 0.72
CA ASN A 109 -46.90 -21.33 0.94
C ASN A 109 -47.85 -21.74 2.07
N ALA A 110 -48.09 -20.89 3.07
CA ALA A 110 -49.08 -21.13 4.11
C ALA A 110 -50.51 -21.06 3.56
N GLU A 111 -50.80 -20.10 2.68
CA GLU A 111 -52.10 -20.00 1.98
C GLU A 111 -52.35 -21.24 1.10
N VAL A 112 -51.30 -21.74 0.42
CA VAL A 112 -51.37 -23.01 -0.35
C VAL A 112 -51.72 -24.18 0.57
N LYS A 113 -51.05 -24.30 1.73
CA LYS A 113 -51.34 -25.37 2.71
C LYS A 113 -52.74 -25.27 3.31
N ALA A 114 -53.27 -24.05 3.43
CA ALA A 114 -54.64 -23.80 3.89
C ALA A 114 -55.70 -24.02 2.78
N GLY A 115 -55.29 -24.30 1.54
CA GLY A 115 -56.20 -24.47 0.40
C GLY A 115 -56.85 -23.17 -0.07
N GLN A 116 -56.30 -22.02 0.31
CA GLN A 116 -56.85 -20.70 -0.04
C GLN A 116 -56.45 -20.25 -1.44
N ILE A 117 -55.29 -20.71 -1.92
CA ILE A 117 -54.77 -20.45 -3.26
C ILE A 117 -54.14 -21.73 -3.82
N SER A 118 -54.21 -21.92 -5.14
CA SER A 118 -53.52 -23.04 -5.77
C SER A 118 -52.00 -22.86 -5.70
N LEU A 119 -51.25 -23.97 -5.69
CA LEU A 119 -49.78 -23.91 -5.75
C LEU A 119 -49.28 -23.12 -6.97
N ALA A 120 -49.93 -23.32 -8.12
CA ALA A 120 -49.55 -22.66 -9.36
C ALA A 120 -49.75 -21.13 -9.29
N ASP A 121 -50.88 -20.68 -8.73
CA ASP A 121 -51.17 -19.24 -8.59
C ASP A 121 -50.22 -18.59 -7.57
N ALA A 122 -49.96 -19.24 -6.44
CA ALA A 122 -49.00 -18.75 -5.45
C ALA A 122 -47.58 -18.64 -6.02
N GLN A 123 -47.14 -19.65 -6.77
CA GLN A 123 -45.84 -19.62 -7.45
C GLN A 123 -45.79 -18.52 -8.52
N ALA A 124 -46.84 -18.32 -9.29
CA ALA A 124 -46.91 -17.24 -10.29
C ALA A 124 -46.81 -15.85 -9.63
N GLN A 125 -47.52 -15.64 -8.52
CA GLN A 125 -47.42 -14.39 -7.74
C GLN A 125 -46.01 -14.17 -7.20
N ALA A 126 -45.39 -15.21 -6.63
CA ALA A 126 -44.03 -15.15 -6.11
C ALA A 126 -43.00 -14.81 -7.20
N LEU A 127 -43.08 -15.47 -8.36
CA LEU A 127 -42.14 -15.24 -9.48
C LEU A 127 -42.28 -13.85 -10.06
N LEU A 128 -43.51 -13.31 -10.14
CA LEU A 128 -43.76 -11.92 -10.54
C LEU A 128 -43.12 -10.95 -9.55
N TYR A 129 -43.36 -11.14 -8.24
CA TYR A 129 -42.77 -10.31 -7.20
C TYR A 129 -41.22 -10.33 -7.25
N LEU A 130 -40.63 -11.52 -7.34
CA LEU A 130 -39.17 -11.70 -7.44
C LEU A 130 -38.59 -11.04 -8.69
N LYS A 131 -39.33 -11.03 -9.79
CA LYS A 131 -38.92 -10.37 -11.04
C LYS A 131 -38.89 -8.85 -10.92
N THR A 132 -39.87 -8.28 -10.21
CA THR A 132 -40.10 -6.84 -10.18
C THR A 132 -39.44 -6.13 -9.01
N ILE A 133 -39.21 -6.81 -7.87
CA ILE A 133 -38.61 -6.18 -6.70
C ILE A 133 -37.23 -5.60 -7.02
N ARG A 134 -37.03 -4.34 -6.60
CA ARG A 134 -35.76 -3.63 -6.64
C ARG A 134 -35.46 -3.03 -5.28
N TYR A 135 -34.18 -2.92 -4.95
CA TYR A 135 -33.71 -2.28 -3.72
C TYR A 135 -32.27 -1.77 -3.88
N GLY A 136 -31.86 -0.84 -3.02
CA GLY A 136 -30.54 -0.22 -3.12
C GLY A 136 -30.34 0.44 -4.48
N ASP A 137 -29.19 0.20 -5.12
CA ASP A 137 -28.88 0.68 -6.47
C ASP A 137 -29.44 -0.26 -7.55
N GLU A 138 -30.77 -0.43 -7.57
CA GLU A 138 -31.48 -1.29 -8.54
C GLU A 138 -31.06 -2.78 -8.49
N TYR A 139 -30.68 -3.27 -7.31
CA TYR A 139 -30.40 -4.70 -7.12
C TYR A 139 -31.67 -5.53 -7.27
N TYR A 140 -31.50 -6.78 -7.70
CA TYR A 140 -32.60 -7.62 -8.17
C TYR A 140 -32.43 -9.07 -7.75
N PHE A 141 -33.55 -9.78 -7.67
CA PHE A 141 -33.58 -11.21 -7.44
C PHE A 141 -33.53 -12.00 -8.76
N PHE A 142 -33.01 -13.21 -8.66
CA PHE A 142 -33.00 -14.21 -9.72
C PHE A 142 -33.43 -15.55 -9.11
N THR A 143 -34.18 -16.33 -9.89
CA THR A 143 -34.75 -17.59 -9.42
C THR A 143 -34.63 -18.67 -10.48
N TYR A 144 -34.16 -19.83 -10.04
CA TYR A 144 -33.96 -21.00 -10.87
C TYR A 144 -34.68 -22.21 -10.27
N ASN A 145 -35.22 -23.07 -11.11
CA ASN A 145 -35.67 -24.39 -10.67
C ASN A 145 -34.47 -25.33 -10.42
N ARG A 146 -34.73 -26.56 -9.96
CA ARG A 146 -33.70 -27.57 -9.69
C ARG A 146 -32.78 -27.90 -10.87
N ALA A 147 -33.32 -27.84 -12.09
CA ALA A 147 -32.56 -28.07 -13.33
C ALA A 147 -31.67 -26.87 -13.70
N LEU A 148 -31.74 -25.76 -12.95
CA LEU A 148 -31.07 -24.49 -13.22
C LEU A 148 -31.61 -23.77 -14.46
N THR A 149 -32.89 -23.99 -14.76
CA THR A 149 -33.66 -23.17 -15.69
C THR A 149 -34.12 -21.90 -14.98
N ALA A 150 -33.89 -20.73 -15.58
CA ALA A 150 -34.36 -19.47 -15.03
C ALA A 150 -35.89 -19.41 -15.12
N ILE A 151 -36.55 -19.31 -13.97
CA ILE A 151 -38.01 -19.22 -13.86
C ILE A 151 -38.47 -17.81 -13.45
N SER A 152 -37.54 -16.98 -12.98
CA SER A 152 -37.73 -15.54 -12.84
C SER A 152 -36.36 -14.85 -12.92
N HIS A 153 -36.18 -13.96 -13.90
CA HIS A 153 -34.99 -13.13 -14.00
C HIS A 153 -35.34 -11.79 -14.66
N PRO A 154 -34.80 -10.64 -14.19
CA PRO A 154 -35.09 -9.35 -14.81
C PRO A 154 -34.45 -9.15 -16.19
N ASP A 155 -33.32 -9.82 -16.45
CA ASP A 155 -32.74 -9.93 -17.80
C ASP A 155 -33.54 -10.92 -18.67
N PRO A 156 -34.25 -10.44 -19.71
CA PRO A 156 -35.07 -11.30 -20.57
C PRO A 156 -34.26 -12.31 -21.37
N ARG A 157 -32.93 -12.12 -21.50
CA ARG A 157 -32.06 -13.07 -22.19
C ARG A 157 -31.97 -14.42 -21.48
N PHE A 158 -32.32 -14.48 -20.20
CA PHE A 158 -32.19 -15.68 -19.37
C PHE A 158 -33.51 -16.42 -19.13
N GLU A 159 -34.65 -15.71 -19.17
CA GLU A 159 -35.98 -16.28 -18.88
C GLU A 159 -36.23 -17.58 -19.67
N GLY A 160 -36.62 -18.64 -18.96
CA GLY A 160 -36.90 -19.96 -19.53
C GLY A 160 -35.68 -20.76 -20.01
N LYS A 161 -34.46 -20.21 -19.96
CA LYS A 161 -33.25 -20.92 -20.41
C LYS A 161 -32.62 -21.73 -19.30
N ASN A 162 -32.12 -22.90 -19.67
CA ASN A 162 -31.25 -23.68 -18.78
C ASN A 162 -29.86 -23.05 -18.75
N LEU A 163 -29.44 -22.56 -17.58
CA LEU A 163 -28.18 -21.87 -17.38
C LEU A 163 -27.19 -22.72 -16.56
N ARG A 164 -27.40 -24.03 -16.50
CA ARG A 164 -26.52 -24.97 -15.79
C ARG A 164 -25.06 -24.88 -16.26
N ASP A 165 -24.84 -24.57 -17.53
CA ASP A 165 -23.51 -24.46 -18.14
C ASP A 165 -22.99 -23.02 -18.25
N LEU A 166 -23.70 -22.04 -17.67
CA LEU A 166 -23.26 -20.65 -17.67
C LEU A 166 -21.98 -20.50 -16.84
N LYS A 167 -20.93 -19.99 -17.49
CA LYS A 167 -19.63 -19.72 -16.88
C LYS A 167 -19.41 -18.22 -16.69
N ASP A 168 -18.66 -17.88 -15.65
CA ASP A 168 -18.10 -16.54 -15.51
C ASP A 168 -16.82 -16.36 -16.37
N ALA A 169 -16.23 -15.17 -16.30
CA ALA A 169 -15.00 -14.82 -17.01
C ALA A 169 -13.79 -15.70 -16.63
N ASP A 170 -13.83 -16.32 -15.44
CA ASP A 170 -12.77 -17.21 -14.92
C ASP A 170 -13.03 -18.69 -15.27
N GLY A 171 -14.11 -18.97 -16.01
CA GLY A 171 -14.47 -20.32 -16.48
C GLY A 171 -15.25 -21.16 -15.47
N SER A 172 -15.65 -20.59 -14.32
CA SER A 172 -16.37 -21.29 -13.26
C SER A 172 -17.87 -21.35 -13.55
N TYR A 173 -18.48 -22.52 -13.36
CA TYR A 173 -19.93 -22.70 -13.53
C TYR A 173 -20.71 -22.05 -12.38
N ILE A 174 -21.33 -20.90 -12.65
CA ILE A 174 -21.94 -20.03 -11.64
C ILE A 174 -23.05 -20.78 -10.88
N LEU A 175 -24.07 -21.25 -11.60
CA LEU A 175 -25.26 -21.83 -10.97
C LEU A 175 -25.01 -23.21 -10.37
N ARG A 176 -24.06 -23.99 -10.91
CA ARG A 176 -23.64 -25.26 -10.29
C ARG A 176 -22.94 -25.01 -8.96
N GLY A 177 -22.11 -23.97 -8.88
CA GLY A 177 -21.44 -23.55 -7.65
C GLY A 177 -22.45 -23.10 -6.59
N MET A 178 -23.43 -22.28 -6.98
CA MET A 178 -24.52 -21.85 -6.11
C MET A 178 -25.38 -23.03 -5.62
N GLN A 179 -25.81 -23.92 -6.53
CA GLN A 179 -26.59 -25.12 -6.17
C GLN A 179 -25.81 -26.01 -5.20
N LYS A 180 -24.52 -26.28 -5.46
CA LYS A 180 -23.67 -27.06 -4.55
C LYS A 180 -23.57 -26.42 -3.16
N LEU A 181 -23.43 -25.08 -3.10
CA LEU A 181 -23.38 -24.33 -1.85
C LEU A 181 -24.70 -24.47 -1.06
N THR A 182 -25.83 -24.27 -1.72
CA THR A 182 -27.15 -24.33 -1.07
C THR A 182 -27.55 -25.75 -0.72
N ASP A 183 -27.14 -26.76 -1.49
CA ASP A 183 -27.38 -28.17 -1.16
C ASP A 183 -26.63 -28.59 0.11
N ALA A 184 -25.40 -28.08 0.27
CA ALA A 184 -24.57 -28.40 1.44
C ALA A 184 -24.96 -27.62 2.71
N LYS A 185 -25.37 -26.35 2.57
CA LYS A 185 -25.55 -25.42 3.71
C LYS A 185 -26.94 -24.81 3.83
N GLY A 186 -27.84 -25.08 2.89
CA GLY A 186 -29.13 -24.41 2.75
C GLY A 186 -29.03 -23.02 2.11
N SER A 187 -28.03 -22.22 2.52
CA SER A 187 -27.80 -20.87 2.02
C SER A 187 -26.32 -20.46 2.13
N GLY A 188 -25.94 -19.36 1.48
CA GLY A 188 -24.63 -18.76 1.65
C GLY A 188 -24.31 -17.64 0.64
N TYR A 189 -23.12 -17.07 0.81
CA TYR A 189 -22.59 -16.08 -0.13
C TYR A 189 -21.78 -16.74 -1.24
N TYR A 190 -21.94 -16.27 -2.47
CA TYR A 190 -21.23 -16.74 -3.65
C TYR A 190 -20.67 -15.55 -4.44
N ASN A 191 -19.37 -15.59 -4.75
CA ASN A 191 -18.64 -14.54 -5.46
C ASN A 191 -18.35 -14.99 -6.89
N TYR A 192 -18.59 -14.12 -7.87
CA TYR A 192 -18.41 -14.42 -9.30
C TYR A 192 -18.38 -13.13 -10.12
N ASN A 193 -17.94 -13.22 -11.36
CA ASN A 193 -18.02 -12.12 -12.31
C ASN A 193 -19.32 -12.20 -13.12
N PHE A 194 -20.09 -11.10 -13.18
CA PHE A 194 -21.34 -11.05 -13.94
C PHE A 194 -21.54 -9.72 -14.63
N THR A 195 -22.24 -9.73 -15.76
CA THR A 195 -22.51 -8.51 -16.52
C THR A 195 -23.71 -7.80 -15.94
N LYS A 196 -23.55 -6.52 -15.58
CA LYS A 196 -24.66 -5.64 -15.16
C LYS A 196 -25.73 -5.56 -16.25
N LEU A 197 -26.99 -5.36 -15.87
CA LEU A 197 -28.06 -5.11 -16.84
C LEU A 197 -27.68 -3.90 -17.70
N GLY A 198 -27.71 -4.07 -19.03
CA GLY A 198 -27.33 -3.01 -19.99
C GLY A 198 -25.82 -2.75 -20.15
N ALA A 199 -24.94 -3.42 -19.40
CA ALA A 199 -23.50 -3.27 -19.56
C ALA A 199 -22.91 -4.28 -20.56
N ALA A 200 -21.74 -3.94 -21.12
CA ALA A 200 -21.01 -4.81 -22.04
C ALA A 200 -19.93 -5.67 -21.35
N LYS A 201 -19.42 -5.22 -20.20
CA LYS A 201 -18.31 -5.87 -19.50
C LYS A 201 -18.79 -6.48 -18.18
N PRO A 202 -18.25 -7.65 -17.79
CA PRO A 202 -18.53 -8.23 -16.48
C PRO A 202 -17.90 -7.40 -15.36
N SER A 203 -18.54 -7.40 -14.21
CA SER A 203 -18.09 -6.79 -12.96
C SER A 203 -18.13 -7.83 -11.83
N PRO A 204 -17.28 -7.71 -10.81
CA PRO A 204 -17.33 -8.58 -9.64
C PRO A 204 -18.66 -8.40 -8.90
N LYS A 205 -19.29 -9.53 -8.57
CA LYS A 205 -20.59 -9.61 -7.90
C LYS A 205 -20.52 -10.57 -6.72
N ILE A 206 -21.14 -10.17 -5.61
CA ILE A 206 -21.40 -11.03 -4.45
C ILE A 206 -22.90 -11.26 -4.40
N SER A 207 -23.33 -12.51 -4.35
CA SER A 207 -24.74 -12.87 -4.16
C SER A 207 -24.94 -13.66 -2.87
N TYR A 208 -26.06 -13.44 -2.20
CA TYR A 208 -26.59 -14.38 -1.23
C TYR A 208 -27.60 -15.27 -1.93
N VAL A 209 -27.45 -16.59 -1.76
CA VAL A 209 -28.28 -17.60 -2.40
C VAL A 209 -28.82 -18.56 -1.36
N PHE A 210 -30.03 -19.05 -1.59
CA PHE A 210 -30.69 -20.03 -0.72
C PHE A 210 -31.56 -20.99 -1.53
N ASN A 211 -31.75 -22.20 -1.01
CA ASN A 211 -32.73 -23.13 -1.56
C ASN A 211 -34.07 -22.99 -0.79
N TYR A 212 -35.10 -22.49 -1.47
CA TYR A 212 -36.46 -22.48 -0.95
C TYR A 212 -37.09 -23.87 -1.11
N LYS A 213 -36.87 -24.71 -0.10
CA LYS A 213 -37.23 -26.13 -0.12
C LYS A 213 -38.70 -26.45 -0.50
N PRO A 214 -39.72 -25.69 -0.04
CA PRO A 214 -41.10 -26.05 -0.36
C PRO A 214 -41.39 -26.14 -1.86
N TRP A 215 -40.70 -25.34 -2.68
CA TRP A 215 -40.90 -25.29 -4.13
C TRP A 215 -39.65 -25.71 -4.93
N ASP A 216 -38.59 -26.17 -4.24
CA ASP A 216 -37.29 -26.56 -4.80
C ASP A 216 -36.66 -25.51 -5.73
N TRP A 217 -36.69 -24.26 -5.27
CA TRP A 217 -36.15 -23.12 -6.01
C TRP A 217 -34.81 -22.67 -5.44
N LEU A 218 -33.83 -22.49 -6.32
CA LEU A 218 -32.63 -21.73 -6.03
C LEU A 218 -32.95 -20.24 -6.24
N VAL A 219 -33.02 -19.50 -5.15
CA VAL A 219 -33.26 -18.05 -5.16
C VAL A 219 -31.97 -17.34 -4.77
N GLY A 220 -31.69 -16.22 -5.41
CA GLY A 220 -30.60 -15.37 -5.00
C GLY A 220 -30.79 -13.92 -5.36
N THR A 221 -30.01 -13.08 -4.71
CA THR A 221 -29.85 -11.68 -5.05
C THR A 221 -28.38 -11.28 -4.83
N GLY A 222 -27.91 -10.24 -5.51
CA GLY A 222 -26.51 -9.85 -5.40
C GLY A 222 -26.22 -8.40 -5.73
N VAL A 223 -25.13 -7.91 -5.16
CA VAL A 223 -24.59 -6.58 -5.39
C VAL A 223 -23.29 -6.67 -6.17
N TYR A 224 -23.04 -5.67 -7.00
CA TYR A 224 -21.73 -5.44 -7.61
C TYR A 224 -20.83 -4.70 -6.62
N ILE A 225 -19.55 -5.02 -6.62
CA ILE A 225 -18.57 -4.50 -5.65
C ILE A 225 -17.42 -3.72 -6.33
N ASP A 226 -17.61 -3.36 -7.60
CA ASP A 226 -16.64 -2.55 -8.35
C ASP A 226 -16.51 -1.12 -7.82
N ASP A 227 -17.56 -0.59 -7.19
CA ASP A 227 -17.57 0.67 -6.45
C ASP A 227 -16.60 0.63 -5.24
N ILE A 228 -16.66 -0.45 -4.45
CA ILE A 228 -15.79 -0.65 -3.28
C ILE A 228 -14.33 -0.75 -3.74
N GLN A 229 -14.06 -1.46 -4.83
CA GLN A 229 -12.71 -1.58 -5.39
C GLN A 229 -12.18 -0.24 -5.90
N ALA A 230 -13.03 0.54 -6.59
CA ALA A 230 -12.67 1.86 -7.08
C ALA A 230 -12.35 2.82 -5.92
N GLU A 231 -13.16 2.81 -4.86
CA GLU A 231 -12.94 3.64 -3.67
C GLU A 231 -11.69 3.21 -2.89
N ALA A 232 -11.42 1.91 -2.78
CA ALA A 232 -10.18 1.41 -2.19
C ALA A 232 -8.95 1.89 -2.98
N GLU A 233 -9.00 1.89 -4.31
CA GLU A 233 -7.91 2.43 -5.14
C GLU A 233 -7.78 3.96 -5.02
N SER A 234 -8.89 4.68 -4.92
CA SER A 234 -8.90 6.12 -4.64
C SER A 234 -8.19 6.45 -3.32
N ARG A 235 -8.47 5.67 -2.25
CA ARG A 235 -7.78 5.80 -0.96
C ARG A 235 -6.29 5.49 -1.05
N ARG A 236 -5.90 4.44 -1.77
CA ARG A 236 -4.48 4.13 -2.03
C ARG A 236 -3.80 5.26 -2.81
N ALA A 237 -4.49 5.87 -3.78
CA ALA A 237 -3.99 7.02 -4.54
C ALA A 237 -3.79 8.26 -3.66
N ALA A 238 -4.74 8.55 -2.75
CA ALA A 238 -4.62 9.63 -1.79
C ALA A 238 -3.40 9.44 -0.87
N VAL A 239 -3.15 8.22 -0.40
CA VAL A 239 -1.96 7.89 0.42
C VAL A 239 -0.66 8.11 -0.37
N ARG A 240 -0.60 7.66 -1.63
CA ARG A 240 0.56 7.91 -2.50
C ARG A 240 0.81 9.40 -2.66
N LYS A 241 -0.25 10.20 -2.84
CA LYS A 241 -0.16 11.66 -2.92
C LYS A 241 0.38 12.25 -1.62
N THR A 242 -0.15 11.87 -0.47
CA THR A 242 0.33 12.32 0.85
C THR A 242 1.81 12.02 1.05
N LEU A 243 2.25 10.79 0.74
CA LEU A 243 3.66 10.41 0.82
C LEU A 243 4.53 11.25 -0.12
N SER A 244 4.07 11.48 -1.34
CA SER A 244 4.77 12.34 -2.31
C SER A 244 4.86 13.78 -1.86
N ASP A 245 3.83 14.31 -1.19
CA ASP A 245 3.82 15.68 -0.70
C ASP A 245 4.70 15.86 0.53
N GLN A 246 4.67 14.92 1.46
CA GLN A 246 5.47 14.96 2.70
C GLN A 246 6.95 14.63 2.47
N PHE A 247 7.24 13.59 1.69
CA PHE A 247 8.58 13.03 1.59
C PHE A 247 9.23 13.24 0.22
N GLY A 248 8.47 13.60 -0.82
CA GLY A 248 9.04 13.77 -2.16
C GLY A 248 10.09 14.88 -2.23
N ALA A 249 9.98 15.93 -1.41
CA ALA A 249 11.00 16.99 -1.35
C ALA A 249 12.16 16.68 -0.39
N VAL A 250 12.11 15.57 0.36
CA VAL A 250 13.14 15.23 1.34
C VAL A 250 14.41 14.83 0.60
N THR A 251 15.48 15.57 0.88
CA THR A 251 16.84 15.27 0.44
C THR A 251 17.70 14.95 1.65
N PHE A 252 18.58 13.96 1.52
CA PHE A 252 19.55 13.61 2.54
C PHE A 252 20.92 14.20 2.21
N ASN A 253 21.78 14.29 3.21
CA ASN A 253 23.15 14.76 3.05
C ASN A 253 23.90 13.94 1.98
N GLY A 254 24.74 14.60 1.19
CA GLY A 254 25.41 13.99 0.04
C GLY A 254 24.52 13.81 -1.20
N GLY A 255 23.33 14.44 -1.23
CA GLY A 255 22.42 14.40 -2.37
C GLY A 255 21.54 13.15 -2.43
N GLY A 256 21.39 12.44 -1.30
CA GLY A 256 20.51 11.28 -1.19
C GLY A 256 19.05 11.64 -1.44
N LEU A 257 18.30 10.72 -2.03
CA LEU A 257 16.92 10.94 -2.45
C LEU A 257 16.00 9.93 -1.80
N PHE A 258 14.79 10.37 -1.49
CA PHE A 258 13.71 9.50 -1.07
C PHE A 258 12.82 9.13 -2.26
N PHE A 259 12.43 7.87 -2.33
CA PHE A 259 11.44 7.36 -3.28
C PHE A 259 10.78 6.10 -2.73
N VAL A 260 9.61 5.76 -3.25
CA VAL A 260 8.90 4.51 -2.93
C VAL A 260 8.64 3.76 -4.22
N LEU A 261 8.89 2.45 -4.19
CA LEU A 261 8.62 1.54 -5.30
C LEU A 261 7.46 0.60 -4.95
N ASP A 262 6.71 0.17 -5.95
CA ASP A 262 5.80 -0.97 -5.80
C ASP A 262 6.55 -2.31 -5.88
N LYS A 263 5.82 -3.40 -5.67
CA LYS A 263 6.35 -4.78 -5.76
C LYS A 263 6.90 -5.17 -7.14
N LYS A 264 6.66 -4.38 -8.18
CA LYS A 264 7.19 -4.58 -9.54
C LYS A 264 8.38 -3.66 -9.82
N GLY A 265 8.85 -2.90 -8.82
CA GLY A 265 9.95 -1.94 -8.96
C GLY A 265 9.54 -0.62 -9.60
N LYS A 266 8.23 -0.37 -9.85
CA LYS A 266 7.78 0.91 -10.40
C LYS A 266 7.76 1.98 -9.32
N VAL A 267 8.29 3.16 -9.64
CA VAL A 267 8.23 4.32 -8.75
C VAL A 267 6.78 4.75 -8.54
N VAL A 268 6.32 4.70 -7.28
CA VAL A 268 5.00 5.17 -6.84
C VAL A 268 5.08 6.50 -6.08
N VAL A 269 6.24 6.82 -5.52
CA VAL A 269 6.55 8.14 -4.97
C VAL A 269 7.92 8.56 -5.51
N ALA A 270 7.95 9.64 -6.29
CA ALA A 270 9.16 10.15 -6.92
C ALA A 270 9.76 11.32 -6.11
N PRO A 271 11.10 11.49 -6.13
CA PRO A 271 11.72 12.68 -5.56
C PRO A 271 11.35 13.91 -6.40
N LYS A 272 10.88 14.98 -5.73
CA LYS A 272 10.50 16.23 -6.37
C LYS A 272 11.73 16.89 -7.01
N GLY A 273 11.58 17.31 -8.26
CA GLY A 273 12.63 18.01 -9.01
C GLY A 273 13.81 17.15 -9.48
N LYS A 274 13.80 15.83 -9.27
CA LYS A 274 14.85 14.91 -9.73
C LYS A 274 14.24 13.75 -10.52
N ASN A 275 14.77 13.47 -11.71
CA ASN A 275 14.33 12.34 -12.50
C ASN A 275 15.16 11.09 -12.16
N LEU A 276 14.52 10.08 -11.56
CA LEU A 276 15.17 8.81 -11.22
C LEU A 276 15.72 8.08 -12.47
N ALA A 277 15.11 8.29 -13.64
CA ALA A 277 15.60 7.70 -14.89
C ALA A 277 16.97 8.27 -15.30
N ASP A 278 17.30 9.49 -14.90
CA ASP A 278 18.61 10.09 -15.19
C ASP A 278 19.69 9.56 -14.23
N LEU A 279 19.31 9.20 -12.99
CA LEU A 279 20.21 8.55 -12.04
C LEU A 279 20.56 7.13 -12.49
N ALA A 280 19.59 6.38 -13.00
CA ALA A 280 19.78 5.03 -13.54
C ALA A 280 20.75 4.96 -14.74
N LYS A 281 21.05 6.09 -15.39
CA LYS A 281 22.04 6.18 -16.48
C LYS A 281 23.49 6.22 -15.97
N THR A 282 23.70 6.63 -14.71
CA THR A 282 25.04 6.73 -14.11
C THR A 282 25.57 5.35 -13.68
N PRO A 283 26.90 5.10 -13.64
CA PRO A 283 27.45 3.83 -13.16
C PRO A 283 26.99 3.47 -11.74
N ALA A 284 26.89 4.50 -10.88
CA ALA A 284 26.45 4.38 -9.50
C ALA A 284 24.95 4.03 -9.40
N GLY A 285 24.09 4.68 -10.20
CA GLY A 285 22.68 4.38 -10.25
C GLY A 285 22.35 3.02 -10.86
N LYS A 286 23.14 2.51 -11.82
CA LYS A 286 23.01 1.13 -12.32
C LYS A 286 23.26 0.09 -11.21
N GLU A 287 24.23 0.34 -10.34
CA GLU A 287 24.50 -0.54 -9.20
C GLU A 287 23.40 -0.44 -8.14
N THR A 288 22.86 0.76 -7.88
CA THR A 288 21.70 0.95 -7.00
C THR A 288 20.46 0.24 -7.54
N VAL A 289 20.19 0.29 -8.85
CA VAL A 289 19.10 -0.44 -9.50
C VAL A 289 19.25 -1.95 -9.28
N LYS A 290 20.44 -2.51 -9.46
CA LYS A 290 20.69 -3.94 -9.16
C LYS A 290 20.44 -4.31 -7.70
N VAL A 291 20.82 -3.45 -6.75
CA VAL A 291 20.57 -3.67 -5.32
C VAL A 291 19.08 -3.61 -5.01
N ILE A 292 18.36 -2.65 -5.60
CA ILE A 292 16.90 -2.53 -5.48
C ILE A 292 16.20 -3.75 -6.08
N GLU A 293 16.59 -4.18 -7.28
CA GLU A 293 16.07 -5.39 -7.94
C GLU A 293 16.31 -6.63 -7.08
N ALA A 294 17.48 -6.74 -6.43
CA ALA A 294 17.80 -7.80 -5.49
C ALA A 294 17.04 -7.70 -4.16
N ALA A 295 16.49 -6.53 -3.83
CA ALA A 295 15.68 -6.27 -2.63
C ALA A 295 14.16 -6.45 -2.87
N VAL A 296 13.73 -6.63 -4.12
CA VAL A 296 12.31 -6.83 -4.44
C VAL A 296 11.81 -8.07 -3.69
N PRO A 297 10.72 -7.95 -2.90
CA PRO A 297 10.15 -9.08 -2.17
C PRO A 297 9.89 -10.27 -3.11
N LYS A 298 10.25 -11.47 -2.68
CA LYS A 298 9.88 -12.69 -3.40
C LYS A 298 8.35 -12.80 -3.44
N LYS A 299 7.81 -13.55 -4.42
CA LYS A 299 6.35 -13.72 -4.60
C LYS A 299 5.60 -14.23 -3.36
N ASP A 300 6.31 -14.79 -2.39
CA ASP A 300 5.82 -15.27 -1.10
C ASP A 300 5.57 -14.15 -0.06
N GLY A 301 5.89 -12.88 -0.37
CA GLY A 301 5.66 -11.74 0.51
C GLY A 301 6.78 -11.49 1.53
N THR A 302 7.91 -12.19 1.43
CA THR A 302 9.06 -11.99 2.35
C THR A 302 9.69 -10.62 2.12
N ILE A 303 9.68 -9.78 3.17
CA ILE A 303 10.38 -8.49 3.18
C ILE A 303 11.88 -8.78 3.29
N ILE A 304 12.67 -8.29 2.33
CA ILE A 304 14.14 -8.39 2.37
C ILE A 304 14.68 -7.06 2.89
N GLU A 305 15.09 -7.00 4.16
CA GLU A 305 15.88 -5.89 4.67
C GLU A 305 17.33 -6.06 4.21
N LEU A 306 17.71 -5.34 3.15
CA LEU A 306 19.13 -5.23 2.77
C LEU A 306 19.78 -4.13 3.60
N ASN A 307 20.50 -4.49 4.67
CA ASN A 307 21.50 -3.63 5.31
C ASN A 307 22.77 -3.51 4.42
N LYS A 308 22.61 -3.02 3.19
CA LYS A 308 23.71 -2.77 2.25
C LYS A 308 23.86 -1.27 2.02
N SER A 309 24.96 -0.71 2.54
CA SER A 309 25.45 0.61 2.13
C SER A 309 26.30 0.46 0.88
N VAL A 310 25.90 1.08 -0.22
CA VAL A 310 26.75 1.28 -1.40
C VAL A 310 27.26 2.71 -1.36
N THR A 311 28.55 2.90 -1.13
CA THR A 311 29.18 4.22 -1.09
C THR A 311 29.39 4.73 -2.52
N LEU A 312 28.72 5.83 -2.88
CA LEU A 312 28.85 6.51 -4.17
C LEU A 312 30.10 7.42 -4.20
N GLN A 313 31.25 6.94 -3.74
CA GLN A 313 32.52 7.64 -3.93
C GLN A 313 33.38 6.86 -4.91
N GLY A 314 33.45 7.34 -6.14
CA GLY A 314 34.59 7.08 -6.98
C GLY A 314 35.83 7.59 -6.27
N LYS A 315 36.91 6.80 -6.27
CA LYS A 315 38.25 7.30 -6.00
C LYS A 315 38.55 8.37 -7.04
N ASN A 316 38.23 9.63 -6.75
CA ASN A 316 38.92 10.84 -7.17
C ASN A 316 38.13 12.08 -6.70
N LYS A 317 38.81 12.90 -5.87
CA LYS A 317 38.62 14.33 -5.58
C LYS A 317 37.63 15.01 -6.55
N GLN A 318 36.53 15.63 -6.12
CA GLN A 318 36.36 16.83 -5.27
C GLN A 318 34.91 16.90 -4.80
#